data_AF-A0A2L1K2K8-F1
#
_entry.id   AF-A0A2L1K2K8-F1
#
_cell.length_a   1.000
_cell.length_b   1.000
_cell.length_c   1.000
_cell.angle_alpha   90.00
_cell.angle_beta   90.00
_cell.angle_gamma   90.00
#
_symmetry.space_group_name_H-M   'P 1'
#
loop_
_entity.id
_entity.type
_entity.pdbx_description
1 polymer ?
#
loop_
_entity_poly.entity_id
_entity_poly.type
_entity_poly.pdbx_seq_one_letter_code
_entity_poly.pdbx_strand_id
1 'polypeptide(L)'
;MIKGDNKSLPQSPGIYAYRSKLDKSKVYIGSAINIAQRFRQHRYRCSIYKSNNSKFYNLVIKHGWGNIEFAIIEKVDFPLHNIEVTINKKILLDREQYYLDKLIPSLNINKSATSILGYKHTRESIIKFSSSRVVRYYGKRVISKPRVKVSKETIAKLK
;
A
#
# COMPACT_ATOMS: atom_id res chain seq x y z
N MET A 1 -25.84 -4.40 0.17
CA MET A 1 -24.73 -4.31 1.15
C MET A 1 -24.71 -5.60 1.97
N ILE A 2 -23.71 -6.46 1.76
CA ILE A 2 -23.57 -7.70 2.56
C ILE A 2 -22.99 -7.31 3.92
N LYS A 3 -23.79 -7.45 5.00
CA LYS A 3 -23.31 -7.33 6.38
C LYS A 3 -22.40 -8.54 6.63
N GLY A 4 -21.09 -8.30 6.68
CA GLY A 4 -20.07 -9.35 6.58
C GLY A 4 -19.92 -10.20 7.84
N ASP A 5 -20.71 -11.26 7.94
CA ASP A 5 -20.34 -12.47 8.66
C ASP A 5 -19.28 -13.24 7.86
N ASN A 6 -18.18 -13.62 8.52
CA ASN A 6 -16.96 -14.19 7.93
C ASN A 6 -17.22 -15.41 7.00
N LYS A 7 -18.31 -16.16 7.21
CA LYS A 7 -18.66 -17.36 6.42
C LYS A 7 -19.24 -17.06 5.03
N SER A 8 -19.64 -15.82 4.75
CA SER A 8 -20.29 -15.42 3.49
C SER A 8 -19.37 -14.79 2.45
N LEU A 9 -18.11 -14.53 2.80
CA LEU A 9 -17.18 -13.86 1.90
C LEU A 9 -16.61 -14.82 0.84
N PRO A 10 -16.43 -14.36 -0.40
CA PRO A 10 -15.92 -15.21 -1.45
C PRO A 10 -14.46 -15.58 -1.17
N GLN A 11 -14.14 -16.84 -1.46
CA GLN A 11 -12.78 -17.37 -1.47
C GLN A 11 -12.11 -17.19 -2.83
N SER A 12 -12.63 -16.27 -3.65
CA SER A 12 -12.15 -15.98 -4.99
C SER A 12 -11.28 -14.72 -5.02
N PRO A 13 -10.56 -14.50 -6.13
CA PRO A 13 -9.84 -13.26 -6.36
C PRO A 13 -10.81 -12.10 -6.62
N GLY A 14 -10.32 -10.89 -6.37
CA GLY A 14 -11.04 -9.69 -6.75
C GLY A 14 -10.57 -8.42 -6.07
N ILE A 15 -11.33 -7.36 -6.33
CA ILE A 15 -11.14 -6.01 -5.80
C ILE A 15 -12.21 -5.74 -4.76
N TYR A 16 -11.81 -5.17 -3.63
CA TYR A 16 -12.69 -4.81 -2.52
C TYR A 16 -12.45 -3.38 -2.05
N ALA A 17 -13.43 -2.84 -1.34
CA ALA A 17 -13.36 -1.55 -0.68
C ALA A 17 -13.70 -1.66 0.80
N TYR A 18 -13.03 -0.83 1.61
CA TYR A 18 -13.51 -0.42 2.92
C TYR A 18 -13.93 1.04 2.86
N ARG A 19 -15.09 1.38 3.44
CA ARG A 19 -15.59 2.75 3.50
C ARG A 19 -16.01 3.13 4.92
N SER A 20 -15.74 4.35 5.34
CA SER A 20 -16.25 4.84 6.62
C SER A 20 -17.75 5.09 6.57
N LYS A 21 -18.47 4.66 7.61
CA LYS A 21 -19.88 5.04 7.82
C LYS A 21 -20.03 6.50 8.28
N LEU A 22 -18.99 7.02 8.96
CA LEU A 22 -18.97 8.37 9.50
C LEU A 22 -18.67 9.42 8.43
N ASP A 23 -17.87 9.05 7.42
CA ASP A 23 -17.46 9.94 6.34
C ASP A 23 -17.35 9.16 5.03
N LYS A 24 -18.34 9.31 4.15
CA LYS A 24 -18.43 8.54 2.90
C LYS A 24 -17.28 8.85 1.92
N SER A 25 -16.56 9.96 2.08
CA SER A 25 -15.38 10.29 1.27
C SER A 25 -14.14 9.45 1.65
N LYS A 26 -14.18 8.79 2.81
CA LYS A 26 -13.10 7.94 3.32
C LYS A 26 -13.25 6.52 2.82
N VAL A 27 -12.52 6.24 1.74
CA VAL A 27 -12.51 4.94 1.04
C VAL A 27 -11.08 4.41 0.98
N TYR A 28 -10.94 3.10 1.20
CA TYR A 28 -9.75 2.31 0.93
C TYR A 28 -10.11 1.25 -0.11
N ILE A 29 -9.24 1.03 -1.09
CA ILE A 29 -9.37 -0.01 -2.12
C ILE A 29 -8.18 -0.95 -2.03
N GLY A 30 -8.41 -2.24 -2.24
CA GLY A 30 -7.34 -3.21 -2.38
C GLY A 30 -7.76 -4.43 -3.19
N SER A 31 -6.77 -5.19 -3.65
CA SER A 31 -6.95 -6.48 -4.31
C SER A 31 -6.59 -7.66 -3.40
N ALA A 32 -7.10 -8.85 -3.75
CA ALA A 32 -6.71 -10.11 -3.14
C ALA A 32 -6.89 -11.29 -4.11
N ILE A 33 -6.06 -12.32 -3.96
CA ILE A 33 -6.29 -13.66 -4.57
C ILE A 33 -7.40 -14.40 -3.81
N ASN A 34 -7.51 -14.18 -2.50
CA ASN A 34 -8.58 -14.73 -1.67
C ASN A 34 -9.13 -13.62 -0.77
N ILE A 35 -10.30 -13.10 -1.12
CA ILE A 35 -10.93 -11.96 -0.42
C ILE A 35 -11.23 -12.32 1.04
N ALA A 36 -11.81 -13.49 1.30
CA ALA A 36 -12.11 -13.93 2.67
C ALA A 36 -10.85 -14.00 3.56
N GLN A 37 -9.75 -14.52 3.03
CA GLN A 37 -8.47 -14.57 3.75
C GLN A 37 -7.92 -13.16 4.00
N ARG A 38 -7.93 -12.30 2.98
CA ARG A 38 -7.43 -10.92 3.12
C ARG A 38 -8.21 -10.11 4.14
N PHE A 39 -9.53 -10.29 4.18
CA PHE A 39 -10.40 -9.66 5.15
C PHE A 39 -10.06 -10.06 6.60
N ARG A 40 -9.81 -11.36 6.85
CA ARG A 40 -9.35 -11.84 8.18
C ARG A 40 -7.98 -11.26 8.54
N GLN A 41 -7.06 -11.18 7.58
CA GLN A 41 -5.74 -10.59 7.79
C GLN A 41 -5.84 -9.11 8.19
N HIS A 42 -6.69 -8.32 7.54
CA HIS A 42 -6.90 -6.91 7.91
C HIS A 42 -7.38 -6.77 9.37
N ARG A 43 -8.33 -7.62 9.80
CA ARG A 43 -8.80 -7.63 11.19
C ARG A 43 -7.72 -8.01 12.19
N TYR A 44 -7.01 -9.10 11.92
CA TYR A 44 -5.90 -9.55 12.76
C TYR A 44 -4.78 -8.50 12.86
N ARG A 45 -4.42 -7.84 11.76
CA ARG A 45 -3.41 -6.77 11.79
C ARG A 45 -3.85 -5.61 12.68
N CYS A 46 -5.11 -5.19 12.61
CA CYS A 46 -5.62 -4.12 13.47
C CYS A 46 -5.69 -4.51 14.96
N SER A 47 -5.80 -5.81 15.29
CA SER A 47 -5.80 -6.23 16.70
C SER A 47 -4.40 -6.25 17.32
N ILE A 48 -3.34 -6.36 16.52
CA ILE A 48 -1.95 -6.44 17.01
C ILE A 48 -1.29 -5.05 17.04
N TYR A 49 -1.56 -4.23 16.02
CA TYR A 49 -0.91 -2.93 15.89
C TYR A 49 -1.73 -1.82 16.54
N LYS A 50 -1.16 -1.14 17.54
CA LYS A 50 -1.75 0.05 18.19
C LYS A 50 -1.69 1.30 17.30
N SER A 51 -0.82 1.32 16.30
CA SER A 51 -0.72 2.35 15.26
C SER A 51 -0.08 1.75 14.02
N ASN A 52 -0.37 2.31 12.84
CA ASN A 52 0.24 1.86 11.59
C ASN A 52 0.49 3.04 10.65
N ASN A 53 1.40 2.88 9.69
CA ASN A 53 1.56 3.87 8.64
C ASN A 53 0.35 3.92 7.70
N SER A 54 -0.50 2.88 7.67
CA SER A 54 -1.74 2.83 6.89
C SER A 54 -2.84 3.77 7.42
N LYS A 55 -3.30 4.71 6.57
CA LYS A 55 -4.44 5.60 6.88
C LYS A 55 -5.72 4.80 7.18
N PHE A 56 -5.95 3.72 6.43
CA PHE A 56 -7.08 2.82 6.67
C PHE A 56 -7.03 2.20 8.06
N TYR A 57 -5.88 1.64 8.48
CA TYR A 57 -5.78 1.02 9.80
C TYR A 57 -5.90 2.06 10.92
N ASN A 58 -5.33 3.25 10.76
CA ASN A 58 -5.49 4.32 11.75
C ASN A 58 -6.95 4.75 11.90
N LEU A 59 -7.71 4.80 10.80
CA LEU A 59 -9.14 5.08 10.84
C LEU A 59 -9.90 3.98 11.60
N VAL A 60 -9.59 2.71 11.33
CA VAL A 60 -10.18 1.55 12.02
C VAL A 60 -9.84 1.56 13.52
N ILE A 61 -8.59 1.84 13.89
CA ILE A 61 -8.15 1.93 15.29
C ILE A 61 -8.90 3.06 16.02
N LYS A 62 -9.07 4.20 15.35
CA LYS A 62 -9.73 5.38 15.94
C LYS A 62 -11.24 5.22 16.10
N HIS A 63 -11.91 4.58 15.15
CA HIS A 63 -13.38 4.55 15.10
C HIS A 63 -13.98 3.15 15.25
N GLY A 64 -13.17 2.11 15.31
CA GLY A 64 -13.60 0.71 15.40
C GLY A 64 -14.16 0.15 14.09
N TRP A 65 -14.16 -1.19 14.00
CA TRP A 65 -14.70 -1.92 12.85
C TRP A 65 -16.20 -1.71 12.63
N GLY A 66 -16.97 -1.39 13.68
CA GLY A 66 -18.40 -1.11 13.58
C GLY A 66 -18.74 0.07 12.67
N ASN A 67 -17.81 1.01 12.54
CA ASN A 67 -17.92 2.22 11.72
C ASN A 67 -17.33 2.07 10.30
N ILE A 68 -17.04 0.83 9.89
CA ILE A 68 -16.44 0.52 8.59
C ILE A 68 -17.37 -0.43 7.84
N GLU A 69 -17.65 -0.09 6.59
CA GLU A 69 -18.35 -0.94 5.63
C GLU A 69 -17.34 -1.64 4.75
N PHE A 70 -17.60 -2.91 4.43
CA PHE A 70 -16.83 -3.69 3.49
C PHE A 70 -17.69 -4.03 2.28
N ALA A 71 -17.13 -3.90 1.08
CA ALA A 71 -17.81 -4.24 -0.17
C ALA A 71 -16.83 -4.90 -1.14
N ILE A 72 -17.32 -5.84 -1.93
CA ILE A 72 -16.60 -6.40 -3.08
C ILE A 72 -16.99 -5.54 -4.28
N ILE A 73 -15.99 -4.97 -4.95
CA ILE A 73 -16.19 -4.11 -6.12
C ILE A 73 -16.26 -4.98 -7.38
N GLU A 74 -15.36 -5.95 -7.48
CA GLU A 74 -15.21 -6.79 -8.66
C GLU A 74 -14.69 -8.16 -8.26
N LYS A 75 -15.26 -9.21 -8.83
CA LYS A 75 -14.66 -10.55 -8.82
C LYS A 75 -13.78 -10.67 -10.05
N VAL A 76 -12.56 -11.16 -9.87
CA VAL A 76 -11.59 -11.32 -10.96
C VAL A 76 -11.41 -12.80 -11.20
N ASP A 77 -11.71 -13.23 -12.42
CA ASP A 77 -11.44 -14.58 -12.88
C ASP A 77 -10.04 -14.63 -13.50
N PHE A 78 -9.30 -15.70 -13.22
CA PHE A 78 -7.98 -15.89 -13.78
C PHE A 78 -8.05 -16.76 -15.04
N PRO A 79 -7.43 -16.33 -16.15
CA PRO A 79 -7.41 -17.12 -17.38
C PRO A 79 -6.59 -18.40 -17.24
N LEU A 80 -5.62 -18.42 -16.30
CA LEU A 80 -4.78 -19.57 -16.00
C LEU A 80 -4.93 -19.97 -14.53
N HIS A 81 -5.46 -21.16 -14.28
CA HIS A 81 -5.52 -21.74 -12.94
C HIS A 81 -4.11 -22.13 -12.49
N ASN A 82 -3.62 -21.50 -11.41
CA ASN A 82 -2.42 -21.85 -10.63
C ASN A 82 -1.05 -21.93 -11.36
N ILE A 83 -1.00 -21.89 -12.69
CA ILE A 83 0.22 -22.13 -13.49
C ILE A 83 1.14 -20.91 -13.51
N GLU A 84 0.59 -19.68 -13.42
CA GLU A 84 1.42 -18.47 -13.46
C GLU A 84 0.97 -17.39 -12.47
N VAL A 85 1.44 -17.53 -11.22
CA VAL A 85 1.16 -16.60 -10.11
C VAL A 85 1.50 -15.15 -10.46
N THR A 86 2.56 -14.93 -11.26
CA THR A 86 3.00 -13.60 -11.69
C THR A 86 1.97 -12.91 -12.57
N ILE A 87 1.37 -13.62 -13.54
CA ILE A 87 0.33 -13.07 -14.42
C ILE A 87 -0.93 -12.76 -13.62
N ASN A 88 -1.40 -13.70 -12.81
CA ASN A 88 -2.60 -13.51 -11.99
C ASN A 88 -2.47 -12.32 -11.03
N LYS A 89 -1.28 -12.14 -10.45
CA LYS A 89 -0.97 -10.97 -9.63
C LYS A 89 -0.97 -9.68 -10.45
N LYS A 90 -0.41 -9.69 -11.67
CA LYS A 90 -0.43 -8.53 -12.56
C LYS A 90 -1.87 -8.12 -12.90
N ILE A 91 -2.75 -9.06 -13.22
CA ILE A 91 -4.17 -8.79 -13.48
C ILE A 91 -4.81 -8.08 -12.28
N LEU A 92 -4.64 -8.61 -11.07
CA LEU A 92 -5.17 -7.98 -9.86
C LEU A 92 -4.64 -6.55 -9.64
N LEU A 93 -3.35 -6.34 -9.88
CA LEU A 93 -2.72 -5.03 -9.73
C LEU A 93 -3.22 -4.03 -10.78
N ASP A 94 -3.39 -4.46 -12.03
CA ASP A 94 -3.93 -3.63 -13.11
C ASP A 94 -5.38 -3.23 -12.81
N ARG A 95 -6.19 -4.17 -12.28
CA ARG A 95 -7.57 -3.89 -11.85
C ARG A 95 -7.62 -3.00 -10.62
N GLU A 96 -6.74 -3.21 -9.63
CA GLU A 96 -6.62 -2.31 -8.48
C GLU A 96 -6.28 -0.89 -8.93
N GLN A 97 -5.29 -0.74 -9.82
CA GLN A 97 -4.90 0.55 -10.38
C GLN A 97 -6.07 1.25 -11.08
N TYR A 98 -6.84 0.53 -11.90
CA TYR A 98 -8.05 1.07 -12.55
C TYR A 98 -9.00 1.73 -11.53
N TYR A 99 -9.25 1.08 -10.38
CA TYR A 99 -10.12 1.66 -9.36
C TYR A 99 -9.46 2.78 -8.54
N LEU A 100 -8.15 2.71 -8.31
CA LEU A 100 -7.42 3.82 -7.68
C LEU A 100 -7.51 5.09 -8.52
N ASP A 101 -7.31 4.97 -9.83
CA ASP A 101 -7.34 6.10 -10.75
C ASP A 101 -8.77 6.64 -10.92
N LYS A 102 -9.76 5.75 -10.98
CA LYS A 102 -11.18 6.13 -11.13
C LYS A 102 -11.78 6.79 -9.89
N LEU A 103 -11.43 6.31 -8.70
CA LEU A 103 -12.12 6.67 -7.45
C LEU A 103 -11.29 7.56 -6.52
N ILE A 104 -9.98 7.65 -6.74
CA ILE A 104 -9.03 8.48 -5.96
C ILE A 104 -9.25 8.29 -4.43
N PRO A 105 -9.17 7.05 -3.91
CA PRO A 105 -9.53 6.74 -2.54
C PRO A 105 -8.61 7.42 -1.52
N SER A 106 -9.20 8.18 -0.59
CA SER A 106 -8.47 9.02 0.37
C SER A 106 -7.65 8.25 1.42
N LEU A 107 -8.02 6.99 1.69
CA LEU A 107 -7.34 6.13 2.67
C LEU A 107 -6.23 5.28 2.05
N ASN A 108 -6.07 5.24 0.73
CA ASN A 108 -4.89 4.66 0.09
C ASN A 108 -3.73 5.66 0.22
N ILE A 109 -2.56 5.15 0.60
CA ILE A 109 -1.33 5.97 0.69
C ILE A 109 -0.59 5.94 -0.64
N ASN A 110 -0.48 4.73 -1.20
CA ASN A 110 0.17 4.54 -2.48
C ASN A 110 -0.82 4.91 -3.57
N LYS A 111 -0.36 5.75 -4.50
CA LYS A 111 -1.09 6.06 -5.73
C LYS A 111 -1.02 4.94 -6.76
N SER A 112 0.02 4.10 -6.66
CA SER A 112 0.16 2.91 -7.48
C SER A 112 -0.08 1.64 -6.67
N ALA A 113 -0.82 0.69 -7.24
CA ALA A 113 -1.13 -0.61 -6.63
C ALA A 113 0.14 -1.45 -6.36
N THR A 114 1.21 -1.24 -7.12
CA THR A 114 2.42 -2.08 -7.06
C THR A 114 3.46 -1.60 -6.05
N SER A 115 3.54 -0.30 -5.81
CA SER A 115 4.71 0.28 -5.14
C SER A 115 4.52 1.73 -4.70
N ILE A 116 5.50 2.19 -3.93
CA ILE A 116 5.71 3.60 -3.59
C ILE A 116 6.26 4.41 -4.78
N LEU A 117 6.31 3.84 -6.00
CA LEU A 117 6.82 4.51 -7.18
C LEU A 117 6.08 5.83 -7.42
N GLY A 118 6.84 6.92 -7.49
CA GLY A 118 6.31 8.30 -7.54
C GLY A 118 6.21 9.01 -6.18
N TYR A 119 6.32 8.31 -5.04
CA TYR A 119 6.45 8.92 -3.72
C TYR A 119 7.84 9.53 -3.55
N LYS A 120 7.90 10.82 -3.27
CA LYS A 120 9.14 11.55 -3.01
C LYS A 120 9.34 11.69 -1.50
N HIS A 121 10.44 11.17 -0.97
CA HIS A 121 10.82 11.40 0.41
C HIS A 121 11.06 12.88 0.71
N THR A 122 10.75 13.31 1.94
CA THR A 122 11.08 14.66 2.41
C THR A 122 12.60 14.85 2.49
N ARG A 123 13.06 16.11 2.40
CA ARG A 123 14.48 16.44 2.50
C ARG A 123 15.09 15.96 3.82
N GLU A 124 14.35 16.10 4.91
CA GLU A 124 14.73 15.60 6.23
C GLU A 124 14.91 14.07 6.25
N SER A 125 13.96 13.33 5.69
CA SER A 125 14.05 11.87 5.60
C SER A 125 15.27 11.44 4.77
N ILE A 126 15.52 12.11 3.65
CA ILE A 126 16.69 11.83 2.79
C ILE A 126 17.99 12.03 3.56
N ILE A 127 18.10 13.13 4.33
CA ILE A 127 19.29 13.40 5.17
C ILE A 127 19.46 12.29 6.20
N LYS A 128 18.40 11.92 6.92
CA LYS A 128 18.42 10.87 7.95
C LYS A 128 18.83 9.50 7.40
N PHE A 129 18.35 9.13 6.20
CA PHE A 129 18.77 7.89 5.55
C PHE A 129 20.22 7.95 5.07
N SER A 130 20.65 9.11 4.54
CA SER A 130 22.03 9.27 4.09
C SER A 130 23.03 9.28 5.23
N SER A 131 22.70 9.86 6.38
CA SER A 131 23.56 9.93 7.55
C SER A 131 23.62 8.63 8.34
N SER A 132 22.62 7.74 8.20
CA SER A 132 22.58 6.44 8.87
C SER A 132 23.15 5.30 8.02
N ARG A 133 23.46 5.56 6.75
CA ARG A 133 24.03 4.55 5.85
C ARG A 133 25.47 4.25 6.24
N VAL A 134 25.75 3.00 6.59
CA VAL A 134 27.12 2.51 6.85
C VAL A 134 27.72 2.02 5.54
N VAL A 135 28.89 2.53 5.20
CA VAL A 135 29.68 2.12 4.02
C VAL A 135 30.96 1.41 4.47
N ARG A 136 31.52 0.55 3.62
CA ARG A 136 32.84 -0.05 3.85
C ARG A 136 33.87 0.69 3.02
N TYR A 137 34.92 1.19 3.67
CA TYR A 137 36.06 1.81 3.02
C TYR A 137 37.33 1.10 3.49
N TYR A 138 38.10 0.53 2.56
CA TYR A 138 39.25 -0.35 2.85
C TYR A 138 38.96 -1.39 3.95
N GLY A 139 37.82 -2.09 3.84
CA GLY A 139 37.41 -3.12 4.79
C GLY A 139 36.84 -2.62 6.12
N LYS A 140 37.01 -1.35 6.48
CA LYS A 140 36.48 -0.76 7.73
C LYS A 140 35.06 -0.24 7.54
N ARG A 141 34.18 -0.46 8.53
CA ARG A 141 32.83 0.14 8.57
C ARG A 141 32.92 1.61 8.96
N VAL A 142 32.41 2.50 8.12
CA VAL A 142 32.39 3.96 8.33
C VAL A 142 30.97 4.48 8.06
N ILE A 143 30.50 5.42 8.88
CA ILE A 143 29.21 6.09 8.64
C ILE A 143 29.37 7.03 7.44
N SER A 144 28.48 6.91 6.44
CA SER A 144 28.58 7.73 5.24
C SER A 144 28.14 9.17 5.52
N LYS A 145 28.91 10.13 5.02
CA LYS A 145 28.51 11.53 5.04
C LYS A 145 27.38 11.77 4.03
N PRO A 146 26.43 12.68 4.32
CA PRO A 146 25.42 13.08 3.35
C PRO A 146 26.06 13.54 2.03
N ARG A 147 25.59 13.03 0.89
CA ARG A 147 26.03 13.53 -0.41
C ARG A 147 25.60 14.99 -0.56
N VAL A 148 26.57 15.89 -0.65
CA VAL A 148 26.31 17.31 -0.94
C VAL A 148 25.87 17.43 -2.39
N LYS A 149 24.85 18.24 -2.64
CA LYS A 149 24.34 18.47 -4.00
C LYS A 149 25.41 19.26 -4.76
N VAL A 150 25.95 18.66 -5.82
CA VAL A 150 27.00 19.28 -6.66
C VAL A 150 26.43 20.56 -7.29
N SER A 151 27.20 21.65 -7.26
CA SER A 151 26.75 22.93 -7.82
C SER A 151 26.60 22.83 -9.34
N LYS A 152 25.73 23.66 -9.92
CA LYS A 152 25.55 23.71 -11.38
C LYS A 152 26.86 24.04 -12.09
N GLU A 153 27.66 24.92 -11.50
CA GLU A 153 28.96 25.34 -12.01
C GLU A 153 29.98 24.18 -12.02
N THR A 154 30.00 23.35 -10.98
CA THR A 154 30.86 22.16 -10.93
C THR A 154 30.43 21.08 -11.93
N ILE A 155 29.13 20.93 -12.19
CA ILE A 155 28.63 20.01 -13.23
C ILE A 155 29.02 20.49 -14.64
N ALA A 156 29.01 21.80 -14.87
CA ALA A 156 29.38 22.39 -16.16
C ALA A 156 30.87 22.21 -16.49
N LYS A 157 31.75 22.21 -15.47
CA LYS A 157 33.21 22.00 -15.64
C LYS A 157 33.61 20.53 -15.89
N LEU A 158 32.68 19.59 -15.70
CA LEU A 158 32.91 18.13 -15.90
C LEU A 158 32.37 17.62 -17.24
N LYS A 159 31.74 18.48 -18.04
CA LYS A 159 31.35 18.21 -19.43
C LYS A 159 32.37 18.82 -20.38
#